data_AF-A0A7Y3J3X4-F1
#
_entry.id   AF-A0A7Y3J3X4-F1
#
_cell.length_a   1.000
_cell.length_b   1.000
_cell.length_c   1.000
_cell.angle_alpha   90.00
_cell.angle_beta   90.00
_cell.angle_gamma   90.00
#
_symmetry.space_group_name_H-M   'P 1'
#
loop_
_entity.id
_entity.type
_entity.pdbx_description
1 polymer ?
#
loop_
_entity_poly.entity_id
_entity_poly.type
_entity_poly.pdbx_seq_one_letter_code
_entity_poly.pdbx_strand_id
1 'polypeptide(L)'
;SLATAYVIAAGFVGVVLLALWTLTIHRVAWNNANLLLFNPLAWVLPLSLWRRRRGADPSLAAARVIALQLPAALAAVLVHLLPGTVQQNQPWLLFAIPVWLAIASGLRAGNHST
;
A
#
# COMPACT_ATOMS: atom_id res chain seq x y z
N SER A 1 -10.85 -13.08 0.32
CA SER A 1 -10.46 -12.64 1.68
C SER A 1 -10.40 -11.12 1.71
N LEU A 2 -10.46 -10.54 2.90
CA LEU A 2 -10.41 -9.09 3.08
C LEU A 2 -9.10 -8.47 2.54
N ALA A 3 -7.95 -9.13 2.78
CA ALA A 3 -6.66 -8.67 2.26
C ALA A 3 -6.61 -8.61 0.73
N THR A 4 -7.13 -9.63 0.03
CA THR A 4 -7.14 -9.63 -1.44
C THR A 4 -8.07 -8.52 -1.99
N ALA A 5 -9.24 -8.31 -1.37
CA ALA A 5 -10.15 -7.23 -1.76
C ALA A 5 -9.53 -5.84 -1.55
N TYR A 6 -8.88 -5.62 -0.38
CA TYR A 6 -8.18 -4.38 -0.09
C TYR A 6 -7.09 -4.08 -1.12
N VAL A 7 -6.24 -5.07 -1.44
CA VAL A 7 -5.12 -4.89 -2.37
C VAL A 7 -5.59 -4.58 -3.79
N ILE A 8 -6.70 -5.18 -4.23
CA ILE A 8 -7.33 -4.86 -5.52
C ILE A 8 -7.83 -3.42 -5.53
N ALA A 9 -8.58 -3.03 -4.49
CA ALA A 9 -9.09 -1.67 -4.33
C ALA A 9 -7.95 -0.64 -4.23
N ALA A 10 -6.88 -0.94 -3.48
CA ALA A 10 -5.71 -0.10 -3.34
C ALA A 10 -4.98 0.14 -4.67
N GLY A 11 -4.85 -0.89 -5.49
CA GLY A 11 -4.28 -0.72 -6.83
C GLY A 11 -5.19 0.11 -7.75
N PHE A 12 -6.51 -0.08 -7.68
CA PHE A 12 -7.47 0.72 -8.46
C PHE A 12 -7.46 2.19 -8.05
N VAL A 13 -7.50 2.47 -6.75
CA VAL A 13 -7.35 3.84 -6.20
C VAL A 13 -6.02 4.44 -6.62
N GLY A 14 -4.93 3.65 -6.60
CA GLY A 14 -3.62 4.09 -7.07
C GLY A 14 -3.62 4.45 -8.56
N VAL A 15 -4.29 3.70 -9.42
CA VAL A 15 -4.43 4.03 -10.85
C VAL A 15 -5.23 5.32 -11.04
N VAL A 16 -6.34 5.49 -10.32
CA VAL A 16 -7.13 6.72 -10.37
C VAL A 16 -6.31 7.91 -9.90
N LEU A 17 -5.57 7.77 -8.80
CA LEU A 17 -4.67 8.82 -8.29
C LEU A 17 -3.54 9.13 -9.27
N LEU A 18 -2.95 8.12 -9.92
CA LEU A 18 -1.91 8.30 -10.94
C LEU A 18 -2.46 8.99 -12.19
N ALA A 19 -3.68 8.62 -12.62
CA ALA A 19 -4.37 9.27 -13.72
C ALA A 19 -4.68 10.73 -13.38
N LEU A 20 -5.18 11.02 -12.17
CA LEU A 20 -5.37 12.39 -11.72
C LEU A 20 -4.05 13.16 -11.65
N TRP A 21 -2.98 12.53 -11.16
CA TRP A 21 -1.66 13.15 -11.06
C TRP A 21 -1.05 13.49 -12.43
N THR A 22 -1.25 12.63 -13.43
CA THR A 22 -0.69 12.78 -14.78
C THR A 22 -1.57 13.62 -15.71
N LEU A 23 -2.90 13.53 -15.59
CA LEU A 23 -3.85 14.17 -16.48
C LEU A 23 -4.40 15.50 -15.93
N THR A 24 -4.17 15.83 -14.66
CA THR A 24 -4.62 17.11 -14.09
C THR A 24 -3.43 17.97 -13.65
N ILE A 25 -3.43 19.25 -14.05
CA ILE A 25 -2.43 20.26 -13.64
C ILE A 25 -2.76 20.79 -12.22
N HIS A 26 -3.46 19.99 -11.40
CA HIS A 26 -3.88 20.41 -10.07
C HIS A 26 -2.81 20.08 -9.03
N ARG A 27 -2.22 21.12 -8.45
CA ARG A 27 -1.23 21.09 -7.35
C ARG A 27 -1.66 20.21 -6.16
N VAL A 28 -2.98 20.04 -5.95
CA VAL A 28 -3.57 19.19 -4.90
C VAL A 28 -3.35 17.71 -5.17
N ALA A 29 -3.31 17.27 -6.43
CA ALA A 29 -3.01 15.88 -6.79
C ALA A 29 -1.53 15.54 -6.54
N TRP A 30 -0.63 16.51 -6.75
CA TRP A 30 0.82 16.31 -6.58
C TRP A 30 1.27 16.20 -5.13
N ASN A 31 0.57 16.84 -4.20
CA ASN A 31 0.88 16.73 -2.78
C ASN A 31 0.15 15.56 -2.10
N ASN A 32 -0.61 14.74 -2.84
CA ASN A 32 -1.44 13.72 -2.19
C ASN A 32 -0.61 12.49 -1.80
N ALA A 33 -0.22 12.42 -0.52
CA ALA A 33 0.51 11.28 0.04
C ALA A 33 -0.28 9.96 -0.02
N ASN A 34 -1.58 9.97 -0.38
CA ASN A 34 -2.34 8.75 -0.62
C ASN A 34 -1.76 7.90 -1.76
N LEU A 35 -0.99 8.49 -2.69
CA LEU A 35 -0.33 7.73 -3.75
C LEU A 35 0.77 6.80 -3.21
N LEU A 36 1.35 7.12 -2.04
CA LEU A 36 2.27 6.25 -1.32
C LEU A 36 1.55 5.09 -0.62
N LEU A 37 0.28 5.28 -0.25
CA LEU A 37 -0.55 4.28 0.43
C LEU A 37 -1.32 3.38 -0.54
N PHE A 38 -1.72 3.92 -1.69
CA PHE A 38 -2.51 3.27 -2.71
C PHE A 38 -1.78 3.38 -4.05
N ASN A 39 -1.21 2.27 -4.50
CA ASN A 39 -0.37 2.21 -5.69
C ASN A 39 -0.71 0.94 -6.50
N PRO A 40 -0.73 0.98 -7.84
CA PRO A 40 -0.89 -0.22 -8.69
C PRO A 40 0.05 -1.38 -8.35
N LEU A 41 1.22 -1.13 -7.74
CA LEU A 41 2.11 -2.17 -7.23
C LEU A 41 1.42 -3.15 -6.26
N ALA A 42 0.34 -2.73 -5.61
CA ALA A 42 -0.49 -3.60 -4.78
C ALA A 42 -0.94 -4.85 -5.56
N TRP A 43 -1.24 -4.75 -6.86
CA TRP A 43 -1.71 -5.87 -7.69
C TRP A 43 -0.70 -7.02 -7.88
N VAL A 44 0.54 -6.89 -7.41
CA VAL A 44 1.52 -7.99 -7.33
C VAL A 44 1.21 -8.95 -6.17
N LEU A 45 0.56 -8.46 -5.10
CA LEU A 45 0.32 -9.20 -3.87
C LEU A 45 -0.83 -10.24 -3.90
N PRO A 46 -1.91 -10.12 -4.71
CA PRO A 46 -3.00 -11.09 -4.74
C PRO A 46 -2.54 -12.53 -5.00
N LEU A 47 -1.62 -12.71 -5.95
CA LEU A 47 -1.09 -14.04 -6.28
C LEU A 47 -0.29 -14.64 -5.12
N SER A 48 0.53 -13.83 -4.44
CA SER A 48 1.32 -14.30 -3.30
C SER A 48 0.46 -14.57 -2.06
N LEU A 49 -0.59 -13.76 -1.83
CA LEU A 49 -1.59 -14.02 -0.81
C LEU A 49 -2.39 -15.30 -1.06
N TRP A 50 -2.67 -15.61 -2.33
CA TRP A 50 -3.32 -16.86 -2.71
C TRP A 50 -2.40 -18.07 -2.52
N ARG A 51 -1.14 -17.99 -2.98
CA ARG A 51 -0.10 -19.02 -2.76
C ARG A 51 0.08 -19.32 -1.27
N ARG A 52 0.15 -18.26 -0.45
CA ARG A 52 0.29 -18.39 1.00
C ARG A 52 -0.85 -19.17 1.65
N ARG A 53 -2.09 -18.97 1.21
CA ARG A 53 -3.23 -19.77 1.71
C ARG A 53 -3.16 -21.24 1.34
N ARG A 54 -2.44 -21.56 0.27
CA ARG A 54 -2.17 -22.94 -0.15
C ARG A 54 -0.94 -23.54 0.50
N GLY A 55 -0.33 -22.85 1.49
CA GLY A 55 0.88 -23.30 2.18
C GLY A 55 2.16 -23.10 1.37
N ALA A 56 2.11 -22.35 0.26
CA ALA A 56 3.28 -22.07 -0.56
C ALA A 56 3.93 -20.73 -0.19
N ASP A 57 5.24 -20.64 -0.43
CA ASP A 57 6.00 -19.44 -0.10
C ASP A 57 5.59 -18.22 -0.95
N PRO A 58 5.62 -17.02 -0.37
CA PRO A 58 5.39 -15.78 -1.09
C PRO A 58 6.51 -15.52 -2.10
N SER A 59 6.16 -14.90 -3.23
CA SER A 59 7.16 -14.56 -4.26
C SER A 59 8.14 -13.47 -3.80
N LEU A 60 9.36 -13.48 -4.32
CA LEU A 60 10.35 -12.41 -4.10
C LEU A 60 9.81 -11.03 -4.52
N ALA A 61 8.99 -10.98 -5.56
CA ALA A 61 8.33 -9.76 -6.01
C ALA A 61 7.39 -9.20 -4.94
N ALA A 62 6.58 -10.04 -4.29
CA ALA A 62 5.73 -9.60 -3.19
C ALA A 62 6.53 -9.13 -1.98
N ALA A 63 7.63 -9.82 -1.65
CA ALA A 63 8.52 -9.37 -0.58
C ALA A 63 9.11 -7.98 -0.86
N ARG A 64 9.54 -7.72 -2.10
CA ARG A 64 10.03 -6.40 -2.55
C ARG A 64 8.94 -5.33 -2.49
N VAL A 65 7.72 -5.63 -2.94
CA VAL A 65 6.59 -4.68 -2.86
C VAL A 65 6.30 -4.31 -1.42
N ILE A 66 6.24 -5.27 -0.49
CA ILE A 66 6.05 -4.97 0.94
C ILE A 66 7.22 -4.16 1.51
N ALA A 67 8.46 -4.49 1.13
CA ALA A 67 9.65 -3.77 1.57
C ALA A 67 9.69 -2.31 1.07
N LEU A 68 9.07 -2.00 -0.07
CA LEU A 68 8.89 -0.63 -0.57
C LEU A 68 7.67 0.06 0.06
N GLN A 69 6.58 -0.68 0.26
CA GLN A 69 5.30 -0.15 0.71
C GLN A 69 5.34 0.34 2.16
N LEU A 70 6.06 -0.36 3.05
CA LEU A 70 6.22 0.05 4.45
C LEU A 70 6.94 1.39 4.63
N PRO A 71 8.14 1.61 4.04
CA PRO A 71 8.79 2.92 4.10
C PRO A 71 7.99 4.01 3.35
N ALA A 72 7.26 3.67 2.29
CA ALA A 72 6.35 4.62 1.64
C ALA A 72 5.21 5.08 2.57
N ALA A 73 4.60 4.15 3.32
CA ALA A 73 3.59 4.47 4.32
C ALA A 73 4.17 5.31 5.48
N LEU A 74 5.40 5.01 5.91
CA LEU A 74 6.11 5.82 6.91
C LEU A 74 6.40 7.23 6.39
N ALA A 75 6.87 7.35 5.15
CA ALA A 75 7.11 8.65 4.51
C ALA A 75 5.82 9.47 4.41
N ALA A 76 4.68 8.84 4.11
CA ALA A 76 3.39 9.51 4.11
C ALA A 76 3.03 10.10 5.50
N VAL A 77 3.34 9.40 6.59
CA VAL A 77 3.19 9.93 7.96
C VAL A 77 4.16 11.09 8.20
N LEU A 78 5.43 10.95 7.83
CA LEU A 78 6.44 12.00 8.05
C LEU A 78 6.12 13.29 7.29
N VAL A 79 5.62 13.19 6.06
CA VAL A 79 5.15 14.35 5.28
C VAL A 79 3.97 15.02 5.99
N HIS A 80 3.09 14.25 6.63
CA HIS A 80 1.96 14.80 7.37
C HIS A 80 2.37 15.53 8.66
N LEU A 81 3.55 15.22 9.20
CA LEU A 81 4.11 15.89 10.38
C LEU A 81 4.83 17.20 10.04
N LEU A 82 5.01 17.52 8.75
CA LEU A 82 5.68 18.75 8.33
C LEU A 82 4.77 19.98 8.58
N PRO A 83 5.26 21.04 9.23
CA PRO A 83 4.48 22.25 9.47
C PRO A 83 4.10 22.91 8.12
N GLY A 84 2.81 23.22 7.95
CA GLY A 84 2.28 23.87 6.74
C GLY A 84 1.58 22.92 5.75
N THR A 85 1.60 21.61 5.97
CA THR A 85 0.82 20.66 5.14
C THR A 85 -0.54 20.36 5.77
N VAL A 86 -1.59 21.09 5.37
CA VAL A 86 -2.98 20.73 5.72
C VAL A 86 -3.46 19.65 4.76
N GLN A 87 -3.04 18.40 4.96
CA GLN A 87 -3.62 17.27 4.23
C GLN A 87 -4.83 16.70 5.01
N GLN A 88 -5.98 16.60 4.34
CA GLN A 88 -7.21 16.00 4.89
C GLN A 88 -7.20 14.46 4.80
N ASN A 89 -6.05 13.85 4.48
CA ASN A 89 -5.92 12.42 4.25
C ASN A 89 -5.62 11.59 5.51
N GLN A 90 -5.69 12.20 6.69
CA GLN A 90 -5.47 11.55 7.98
C GLN A 90 -6.30 10.27 8.20
N PRO A 91 -7.60 10.22 7.84
CA PRO A 91 -8.39 9.00 7.98
C PRO A 91 -7.84 7.83 7.14
N TRP A 92 -7.32 8.13 5.94
CA TRP A 92 -6.76 7.13 5.03
C TRP A 92 -5.43 6.58 5.53
N LEU A 93 -4.58 7.43 6.13
CA LEU A 93 -3.35 7.01 6.81
C LEU A 93 -3.65 6.04 7.95
N LEU A 94 -4.54 6.45 8.88
CA LEU A 94 -4.93 5.64 10.04
C LEU A 94 -5.57 4.31 9.64
N PHE A 95 -6.27 4.27 8.50
CA PHE A 95 -6.85 3.05 7.96
C PHE A 95 -5.82 2.16 7.24
N ALA A 96 -4.99 2.73 6.36
CA ALA A 96 -4.12 1.95 5.49
C ALA A 96 -2.93 1.32 6.24
N ILE A 97 -2.34 2.03 7.20
CA ILE A 97 -1.17 1.56 7.97
C ILE A 97 -1.42 0.20 8.64
N PRO A 98 -2.46 0.01 9.48
CA PRO A 98 -2.70 -1.28 10.13
C PRO A 98 -2.98 -2.39 9.12
N VAL A 99 -3.65 -2.09 8.00
CA VAL A 99 -3.92 -3.07 6.95
C VAL A 99 -2.63 -3.52 6.25
N TRP A 100 -1.75 -2.59 5.90
CA TRP A 100 -0.45 -2.91 5.30
C TRP A 100 0.43 -3.73 6.24
N LEU A 101 0.43 -3.41 7.54
CA LEU A 101 1.14 -4.19 8.55
C LEU A 101 0.58 -5.61 8.69
N ALA A 102 -0.76 -5.77 8.68
CA ALA A 102 -1.41 -7.09 8.74
C ALA A 102 -1.09 -7.95 7.51
N ILE A 103 -1.02 -7.35 6.31
CA ILE A 103 -0.61 -8.05 5.08
C ILE A 103 0.87 -8.46 5.17
N ALA A 104 1.74 -7.56 5.63
CA ALA A 104 3.17 -7.83 5.78
C ALA A 104 3.43 -8.94 6.81
N SER A 105 2.75 -8.91 7.96
CA SER A 105 2.88 -9.95 8.99
C SER A 105 2.34 -11.28 8.50
N GLY A 106 1.18 -11.31 7.83
CA GLY A 106 0.60 -12.54 7.28
C GLY A 106 1.46 -13.22 6.21
N LEU A 107 2.20 -12.44 5.43
CA LEU A 107 3.15 -12.97 4.44
C LEU A 107 4.46 -13.47 5.09
N ARG A 108 4.91 -12.87 6.20
CA ARG A 108 6.13 -13.29 6.94
C ARG A 108 5.90 -14.49 7.87
N ALA A 109 4.72 -14.59 8.47
CA ALA A 109 4.42 -15.48 9.60
C ALA A 109 4.48 -16.99 9.31
N GLY A 110 4.77 -17.44 8.10
CA GLY A 110 5.25 -18.82 7.99
C GLY A 110 6.30 -19.02 6.95
N ASN A 111 7.26 -18.10 6.98
CA ASN A 111 8.64 -18.44 6.72
C ASN A 111 9.30 -19.12 7.95
N HIS A 112 8.58 -19.31 9.07
CA HIS A 112 9.11 -19.84 10.35
C HIS A 112 8.67 -21.29 10.64
N SER A 113 8.06 -21.98 9.67
CA SER A 113 7.60 -23.38 9.82
C SER A 113 8.51 -24.35 9.07
N THR A 114 9.81 -24.25 9.31
CA THR A 114 10.84 -25.23 8.93
C THR A 114 11.46 -25.83 10.18
#